data_AF-A0A377B6E4-F1
#
_entry.id   AF-A0A377B6E4-F1
#
_cell.length_a   1.000
_cell.length_b   1.000
_cell.length_c   1.000
_cell.angle_alpha   90.00
_cell.angle_beta   90.00
_cell.angle_gamma   90.00
#
_symmetry.space_group_name_H-M   'P 1'
#
loop_
_entity.id
_entity.type
_entity.pdbx_description
1 polymer ?
#
loop_
_entity_poly.entity_id
_entity_poly.type
_entity_poly.pdbx_seq_one_letter_code
_entity_poly.pdbx_strand_id
1 'polypeptide(L)' 'MAYLVAVTACVSGVAHTYMAAERLEKLCLLEKWGVSIELRARWERRIV' A
#
# COMPACT_ATOMS: atom_id res chain seq x y z
N MET A 1 -9.37 -9.09 15.99
CA MET A 1 -8.93 -9.18 14.59
C MET A 1 -9.07 -7.80 13.98
N ALA A 2 -7.96 -7.12 13.65
CA ALA A 2 -8.00 -5.78 13.09
C ALA A 2 -7.90 -5.86 11.55
N TYR A 3 -8.64 -4.98 10.86
CA TYR A 3 -8.60 -4.84 9.40
C TYR A 3 -8.10 -3.43 9.06
N LEU A 4 -7.00 -3.35 8.34
CA LEU A 4 -6.31 -2.10 8.01
C LEU A 4 -6.53 -1.76 6.53
N VAL A 5 -7.01 -0.55 6.27
CA VAL A 5 -7.09 -0.01 4.92
C VAL A 5 -6.11 1.14 4.83
N ALA A 6 -5.24 1.11 3.82
CA ALA A 6 -4.24 2.16 3.61
C ALA A 6 -4.20 2.60 2.14
N VAL A 7 -3.84 3.87 1.93
CA VAL A 7 -3.58 4.41 0.60
C VAL A 7 -2.17 4.98 0.62
N THR A 8 -1.32 4.55 -0.30
CA THR A 8 0.02 5.13 -0.45
C THR A 8 0.07 5.95 -1.73
N ALA A 9 0.65 7.15 -1.64
CA ALA A 9 0.83 8.06 -2.76
C ALA A 9 2.12 8.86 -2.60
N CYS A 10 2.96 8.89 -3.65
CA CYS A 10 4.13 9.75 -3.70
C CYS A 10 4.12 10.58 -4.99
N VAL A 11 4.29 11.89 -4.85
CA VAL A 11 4.33 12.84 -5.98
C VAL A 11 5.58 12.69 -6.85
N SER A 12 6.67 12.16 -6.28
CA SER A 12 7.97 12.03 -6.95
C SER A 12 8.03 10.85 -7.91
N GLY A 13 7.12 9.88 -7.80
CA GLY A 13 7.07 8.72 -8.69
C GLY A 13 6.51 7.45 -8.05
N VAL A 14 6.60 6.35 -8.80
CA VAL A 14 6.04 5.05 -8.40
C VAL A 14 6.87 4.35 -7.32
N ALA A 15 8.19 4.51 -7.31
CA ALA A 15 9.10 3.72 -6.46
C ALA A 15 8.77 3.81 -4.96
N HIS A 16 8.62 5.04 -4.42
CA HIS A 16 8.29 5.21 -3.00
C HIS A 16 6.88 4.75 -2.64
N THR A 17 5.95 4.86 -3.60
CA THR A 17 4.56 4.44 -3.41
C THR A 17 4.47 2.92 -3.21
N TYR A 18 5.19 2.16 -4.05
CA TYR A 18 5.31 0.70 -3.93
C TYR A 18 6.12 0.26 -2.71
N MET A 19 7.27 0.90 -2.43
CA MET A 19 8.07 0.55 -1.26
C MET A 19 7.31 0.72 0.06
N ALA A 20 6.49 1.77 0.18
CA ALA A 20 5.64 1.98 1.34
C ALA A 20 4.56 0.89 1.46
N ALA A 21 3.93 0.50 0.35
CA ALA A 21 2.90 -0.55 0.33
C ALA A 21 3.46 -1.92 0.74
N GLU A 22 4.56 -2.36 0.11
CA GLU A 22 5.19 -3.65 0.46
C GLU A 22 5.62 -3.71 1.93
N ARG A 23 6.06 -2.58 2.49
CA ARG A 23 6.46 -2.53 3.90
C ARG A 23 5.25 -2.68 4.82
N LEU A 24 4.12 -2.07 4.48
CA LEU A 24 2.86 -2.19 5.22
C LEU A 24 2.31 -3.62 5.17
N GLU A 25 2.36 -4.29 4.02
CA GLU A 25 1.94 -5.70 3.91
C GLU A 25 2.78 -6.62 4.79
N LYS A 26 4.11 -6.44 4.78
CA LYS A 26 5.03 -7.23 5.62
C LYS A 26 4.74 -7.04 7.12
N LEU A 27 4.41 -5.83 7.55
CA LEU A 27 4.03 -5.58 8.94
C LEU A 27 2.68 -6.20 9.29
N CYS A 28 1.68 -6.08 8.41
CA CYS A 28 0.36 -6.68 8.63
C CYS A 28 0.44 -8.20 8.66
N LEU A 29 1.33 -8.81 7.88
CA LEU A 29 1.57 -10.26 7.89
C LEU A 29 2.15 -10.72 9.24
N LEU A 30 3.10 -9.96 9.81
CA LEU A 30 3.68 -10.27 11.13
C LEU A 30 2.63 -10.18 12.25
N GLU A 31 1.79 -9.15 12.20
CA GLU A 31 0.73 -8.90 13.18
C GLU A 31 -0.55 -9.71 12.93
N LYS A 32 -0.62 -10.46 11.82
CA LYS A 32 -1.80 -11.23 11.34
C LYS A 32 -3.06 -10.37 11.16
N TRP A 33 -2.89 -9.15 10.67
CA TRP A 33 -4.00 -8.25 10.34
C TRP A 33 -4.38 -8.38 8.88
N GLY A 34 -5.68 -8.34 8.58
CA GLY A 34 -6.15 -8.25 7.20
C GLY A 34 -5.86 -6.85 6.67
N VAL A 35 -5.28 -6.72 5.48
CA VAL A 35 -4.91 -5.42 4.93
C VAL A 35 -5.36 -5.27 3.47
N SER A 36 -5.84 -4.06 3.12
CA SER A 36 -6.10 -3.65 1.74
C SER A 36 -5.36 -2.34 1.47
N ILE A 37 -4.51 -2.31 0.46
CA ILE A 37 -3.66 -1.16 0.14
C ILE A 37 -3.95 -0.71 -1.29
N GLU A 38 -4.39 0.53 -1.44
CA GLU A 38 -4.50 1.18 -2.75
C GLU A 38 -3.25 2.00 -3.06
N LEU A 39 -2.73 1.82 -4.27
CA LEU A 39 -1.57 2.55 -4.78
C LEU A 39 -2.05 3.70 -5.67
N ARG A 40 -1.72 4.95 -5.32
CA ARG A 40 -2.03 6.12 -6.15
C ARG A 40 -0.76 6.82 -6.60
N ALA A 41 -0.31 6.49 -7.82
CA ALA A 41 0.87 7.10 -8.43
C ALA A 41 0.57 7.66 -9.83
N ARG A 42 1.32 8.70 -10.21
CA ARG A 42 1.22 9.33 -11.53
C ARG A 42 1.72 8.34 -12.58
N TRP A 43 0.77 7.73 -13.31
CA TRP A 43 0.89 6.73 -14.41
C TRP A 43 0.28 5.33 -14.17
N GLU A 44 -0.35 5.05 -13.04
CA GLU A 44 -1.15 3.81 -12.89
C GLU A 44 -2.64 4.17 -12.92
N ARG A 45 -3.26 4.12 -14.10
CA ARG A 45 -4.71 4.06 -14.22
C ARG A 45 -5.12 2.59 -14.18
N ARG A 46 -4.85 1.90 -13.07
CA ARG A 46 -5.37 0.55 -12.87
C ARG A 46 -5.57 0.18 -11.40
N ILE A 47 -6.79 -0.31 -11.19
CA ILE A 47 -7.32 -1.29 -10.23
C ILE A 47 -7.22 -1.01 -8.73
N VAL A 48 -8.38 -0.63 -8.19
CA VAL A 48 -9.04 -1.50 -7.20
C VAL A 48 -9.44 -2.82 -7.83
#